data_AF-A0A2V7IC58-F1
#
_entry.id   AF-A0A2V7IC58-F1
#
_cell.length_a   1.000
_cell.length_b   1.000
_cell.length_c   1.000
_cell.angle_alpha   90.00
_cell.angle_beta   90.00
_cell.angle_gamma   90.00
#
_symmetry.space_group_name_H-M   'P 1'
#
loop_
_entity.id
_entity.type
_entity.pdbx_description
1 polymer ?
#
loop_
_entity_poly.entity_id
_entity_poly.type
_entity_poly.pdbx_seq_one_letter_code
_entity_poly.pdbx_strand_id
1 'polypeptide(L)' 'LADGTTVRRAVSECRLVLPHGEAHTPVVLGQPGDAAALLGVVTLEILGLVFDPFRRVLHPMRAVMV' A
#
# COMPACT_ATOMS: atom_id res chain seq x y z
N LEU A 1 14.24 -9.65 -3.64
CA LEU A 1 13.85 -9.96 -2.25
C LEU A 1 15.07 -9.75 -1.35
N ALA A 2 14.92 -9.85 -0.03
CA ALA A 2 16.01 -9.56 0.91
C ALA A 2 17.25 -10.47 0.73
N ASP A 3 17.06 -11.64 0.11
CA ASP A 3 18.10 -12.60 -0.27
C ASP A 3 18.75 -12.31 -1.65
N GLY A 4 18.41 -11.20 -2.29
CA GLY A 4 18.93 -10.82 -3.61
C GLY A 4 18.20 -11.48 -4.79
N THR A 5 17.25 -12.39 -4.56
CA THR A 5 16.47 -13.00 -5.65
C THR A 5 15.56 -11.97 -6.33
N THR A 6 15.31 -12.14 -7.62
CA THR A 6 14.37 -11.28 -8.36
C THR A 6 13.03 -11.99 -8.54
N VAL A 7 11.95 -11.27 -8.24
CA VAL A 7 10.58 -11.73 -8.53
C VAL A 7 9.98 -10.81 -9.58
N ARG A 8 9.47 -11.39 -10.67
CA ARG A 8 8.72 -10.66 -11.70
C ARG A 8 7.22 -10.81 -11.44
N ARG A 9 6.50 -9.70 -11.52
CA ARG A 9 5.05 -9.61 -11.34
C ARG A 9 4.47 -8.60 -12.32
N ALA A 10 3.23 -8.82 -12.73
CA ALA A 10 2.48 -7.85 -13.49
C ALA A 10 2.06 -6.68 -12.58
N VAL A 11 2.02 -5.48 -13.15
CA VAL A 11 1.54 -4.27 -12.49
C VAL A 11 0.24 -3.86 -13.16
N SER A 12 -0.73 -3.44 -12.36
CA SER A 12 -2.02 -2.90 -12.82
C SER A 12 -2.34 -1.64 -12.03
N GLU A 13 -3.45 -0.99 -12.37
CA GLU A 13 -4.09 0.04 -11.56
C GLU A 13 -5.34 -0.55 -10.87
N CYS A 14 -5.65 -0.08 -9.67
CA CYS A 14 -6.85 -0.44 -8.93
C CYS A 14 -7.42 0.75 -8.16
N ARG A 15 -8.74 0.90 -8.19
CA ARG A 15 -9.50 1.79 -7.32
C ARG A 15 -9.69 1.14 -5.95
N LEU A 16 -9.14 1.75 -4.90
CA LEU A 16 -9.25 1.28 -3.52
C LEU A 16 -10.12 2.22 -2.70
N VAL A 17 -11.04 1.64 -1.92
CA VAL A 17 -11.90 2.35 -0.97
C VAL A 17 -11.53 1.94 0.44
N LEU A 18 -11.12 2.89 1.27
CA LEU A 18 -10.86 2.72 2.69
C LEU A 18 -11.74 3.67 3.50
N PRO A 19 -11.91 3.47 4.82
CA PRO A 19 -12.64 4.42 5.67
C PRO A 19 -12.11 5.85 5.65
N HIS A 20 -10.85 6.04 5.25
CA HIS A 20 -10.17 7.34 5.21
C HIS A 20 -10.34 8.07 3.87
N GLY A 21 -10.84 7.40 2.84
CA GLY A 21 -10.93 7.94 1.50
C GLY A 21 -10.77 6.88 0.41
N GLU A 22 -10.73 7.36 -0.81
CA GLU A 22 -10.67 6.53 -2.01
C GLU A 22 -9.66 7.10 -3.00
N ALA A 23 -8.92 6.21 -3.66
CA ALA A 23 -8.00 6.60 -4.73
C ALA A 23 -7.75 5.47 -5.72
N HIS A 24 -7.28 5.84 -6.90
CA HIS A 24 -6.66 4.94 -7.86
C HIS A 24 -5.17 4.81 -7.53
N THR A 25 -4.66 3.59 -7.43
CA THR A 25 -3.24 3.31 -7.11
C THR A 25 -2.70 2.23 -8.04
N PRO A 26 -1.40 2.29 -8.40
CA PRO A 26 -0.74 1.13 -8.97
C PRO A 26 -0.73 -0.02 -7.94
N VAL A 27 -0.87 -1.25 -8.43
CA VAL A 27 -0.84 -2.49 -7.64
C VAL A 27 0.03 -3.53 -8.33
N VAL A 28 0.74 -4.32 -7.53
CA VAL A 28 1.42 -5.52 -7.99
C VAL A 28 0.43 -6.68 -7.91
N LEU A 29 0.17 -7.36 -9.02
CA LEU A 29 -0.77 -8.48 -9.04
C LEU A 29 -0.17 -9.70 -8.33
N GLY A 30 -0.88 -10.19 -7.33
CA GLY A 30 -0.55 -11.42 -6.62
C GLY A 30 -0.80 -12.68 -7.45
N GLN A 31 -0.34 -13.81 -6.94
CA GLN A 31 -0.51 -15.14 -7.51
C GLN A 31 -1.23 -16.06 -6.52
N PRO A 32 -1.85 -17.16 -6.98
CA PRO A 32 -2.41 -18.17 -6.07
C PRO A 32 -1.37 -18.65 -5.06
N GLY A 33 -1.70 -18.60 -3.78
CA GLY A 33 -0.80 -18.96 -2.68
C GLY A 33 -0.02 -17.78 -2.07
N ASP A 34 -0.06 -16.59 -2.67
CA ASP A 34 0.45 -15.38 -2.03
C ASP A 34 -0.43 -15.00 -0.82
N ALA A 35 0.16 -14.25 0.12
CA ALA A 35 -0.56 -13.70 1.25
C ALA A 35 -1.74 -12.83 0.82
N ALA A 36 -2.68 -12.59 1.74
CA ALA A 36 -3.78 -11.65 1.53
C ALA A 36 -3.26 -10.28 1.05
N ALA A 37 -4.13 -9.54 0.33
CA ALA A 37 -3.79 -8.24 -0.23
C ALA A 37 -3.11 -7.34 0.82
N LEU A 38 -1.89 -6.90 0.50
CA LEU A 38 -1.09 -6.04 1.36
C LEU A 38 -1.20 -4.59 0.90
N LEU A 39 -1.32 -3.69 1.87
CA LEU A 39 -1.30 -2.26 1.59
C LEU A 39 0.16 -1.78 1.58
N GLY A 40 0.62 -1.32 0.41
CA GLY A 40 1.98 -0.81 0.23
C GLY A 40 2.12 0.68 0.55
N VAL A 41 3.37 1.14 0.65
CA VAL A 41 3.69 2.55 0.94
C VAL A 41 3.14 3.51 -0.12
N VAL A 42 3.18 3.12 -1.40
CA VAL A 42 2.67 3.95 -2.52
C VAL A 42 1.17 4.25 -2.34
N THR A 43 0.39 3.23 -1.96
CA THR A 43 -1.04 3.40 -1.69
C THR A 43 -1.29 4.29 -0.48
N LEU A 44 -0.50 4.13 0.58
CA LEU A 44 -0.57 4.97 1.78
C LEU A 44 -0.27 6.44 1.45
N GLU A 45 0.78 6.71 0.69
CA GLU A 45 1.18 8.05 0.27
C GLU A 45 0.12 8.72 -0.60
N ILE A 46 -0.45 8.01 -1.57
CA ILE A 46 -1.54 8.51 -2.43
C ILE A 46 -2.75 8.95 -1.60
N LEU A 47 -3.09 8.17 -0.56
CA LEU A 47 -4.21 8.48 0.33
C LEU A 47 -3.83 9.44 1.47
N GLY A 48 -2.57 9.88 1.55
CA GLY A 48 -2.08 10.72 2.64
C GLY A 48 -2.18 10.04 4.00
N LEU A 49 -1.84 8.76 4.10
CA LEU A 49 -1.93 7.92 5.29
C LEU A 49 -0.55 7.44 5.78
N VAL A 50 -0.44 7.23 7.09
CA VAL A 50 0.69 6.57 7.75
C VAL A 50 0.18 5.41 8.61
N PHE A 51 0.91 4.30 8.62
CA PHE A 51 0.57 3.12 9.41
C PHE A 51 1.27 3.14 10.78
N ASP A 52 0.51 3.01 11.86
CA ASP A 52 1.03 2.74 13.20
C ASP A 52 1.25 1.21 13.36
N PRO A 53 2.50 0.71 13.41
CA PRO A 53 2.77 -0.72 13.46
C PRO A 53 2.46 -1.35 14.83
N PHE A 54 2.43 -0.56 15.91
CA PHE A 54 2.15 -1.07 17.25
C PHE A 54 0.66 -1.28 17.48
N ARG A 55 -0.16 -0.34 16.99
CA ARG A 55 -1.62 -0.39 17.11
C ARG A 55 -2.33 -0.99 15.90
N ARG A 56 -1.61 -1.15 14.79
CA ARG A 56 -2.13 -1.63 13.49
C ARG A 56 -3.29 -0.79 12.97
N VAL A 57 -3.16 0.53 13.08
CA VAL A 57 -4.16 1.49 12.61
C VAL A 57 -3.54 2.47 11.62
N LEU A 58 -4.39 3.05 10.77
CA LEU A 58 -4.00 4.08 9.82
C LEU A 58 -4.31 5.45 10.44
N HIS A 59 -3.40 6.40 10.21
CA HIS A 59 -3.56 7.79 10.59
C HIS A 59 -3.38 8.69 9.37
N PRO A 60 -4.09 9.82 9.27
CA PRO A 60 -3.74 10.85 8.32
C PRO A 60 -2.29 11.30 8.52
N MET A 61 -1.53 11.42 7.43
CA MET A 61 -0.23 12.05 7.45
C MET A 61 -0.39 13.49 7.91
N ARG A 62 0.42 13.90 8.88
CA ARG A 62 0.51 15.31 9.25
C ARG A 62 1.37 16.00 8.20
N ALA A 63 0.82 16.95 7.47
CA ALA A 63 1.62 17.83 6.65
C ALA A 63 2.56 18.62 7.57
N VAL A 64 3.87 18.40 7.44
CA VAL A 64 4.87 19.32 7.97
C VAL A 64 4.98 20.42 6.93
N MET A 65 4.42 21.59 7.23
CA MET A 65 4.69 22.80 6.47
C MET A 65 6.11 23.24 6.84
N VAL A 66 7.02 23.18 5.88
CA VAL A 66 8.34 23.84 5.94
C VAL A 66 8.23 25.29 5.52
#